data_AF-A0A7J9I2N9-F1
#
_entry.id   AF-A0A7J9I2N9-F1
#
_cell.length_a   1.000
_cell.length_b   1.000
_cell.length_c   1.000
_cell.angle_alpha   90.00
_cell.angle_beta   90.00
_cell.angle_gamma   90.00
#
_symmetry.space_group_name_H-M   'P 1'
#
loop_
_entity.id
_entity.type
_entity.pdbx_description
1 polymer ?
#
loop_
_entity_poly.entity_id
_entity_poly.type
_entity_poly.pdbx_seq_one_letter_code
_entity_poly.pdbx_strand_id
1 'polypeptide(L)' 'CTPEDVATVNVIAAKDLLGSNHCYLDVRTAEEFSKSHIHHAFNVPYMFITQEGNSFRLSNIYFIN' A
#
# COMPACT_ATOMS: atom_id res chain seq x y z
N CYS A 1 -9.68 -18.98 10.70
CA CYS A 1 -9.49 -17.53 10.48
C CYS A 1 -10.56 -17.09 9.50
N THR A 2 -11.50 -16.24 9.92
CA THR A 2 -12.43 -15.61 8.98
C THR A 2 -11.64 -14.55 8.22
N PRO A 3 -11.67 -14.51 6.88
CA PRO A 3 -11.05 -13.42 6.14
C PRO A 3 -11.66 -12.11 6.65
N GLU A 4 -10.81 -11.22 7.13
CA GLU A 4 -11.26 -9.92 7.63
C GLU A 4 -11.83 -9.09 6.48
N ASP A 5 -12.87 -8.30 6.75
CA ASP A 5 -13.54 -7.47 5.75
C ASP A 5 -12.60 -6.39 5.24
N VAL A 6 -12.33 -6.42 3.93
CA VAL A 6 -11.53 -5.40 3.23
C VAL A 6 -12.43 -4.21 2.90
N ALA A 7 -12.13 -3.05 3.49
CA ALA A 7 -12.84 -1.80 3.21
C ALA A 7 -12.06 -0.91 2.23
N THR A 8 -12.68 -0.54 1.11
CA THR A 8 -12.12 0.45 0.18
C THR A 8 -12.54 1.85 0.61
N VAL A 9 -11.54 2.72 0.81
CA VAL A 9 -11.76 4.10 1.25
C VAL A 9 -11.57 5.05 0.07
N ASN A 10 -12.44 6.06 -0.05
CA ASN A 10 -12.26 7.08 -1.09
C ASN A 10 -11.13 8.07 -0.72
N VAL A 11 -10.69 8.87 -1.69
CA VAL A 11 -9.59 9.82 -1.51
C VAL A 11 -9.89 10.91 -0.47
N ILE A 12 -11.16 11.26 -0.27
CA ILE A 12 -11.57 12.32 0.67
C ILE A 12 -11.49 11.80 2.11
N ALA A 13 -12.10 10.65 2.39
CA ALA A 13 -12.03 9.96 3.67
C ALA A 13 -10.60 9.54 4.00
N ALA A 14 -9.80 9.14 3.01
CA ALA A 14 -8.37 8.92 3.20
C ALA A 14 -7.67 10.18 3.74
N LYS A 15 -7.95 11.36 3.17
CA LYS A 15 -7.37 12.62 3.68
C LYS A 15 -7.81 12.92 5.11
N ASP A 16 -9.05 12.61 5.47
CA ASP A 16 -9.53 12.78 6.85
C ASP A 16 -8.81 11.83 7.82
N LEU A 17 -8.49 10.60 7.38
CA LEU A 17 -7.75 9.62 8.18
C LEU A 17 -6.28 10.01 8.40
N LEU A 18 -5.67 10.82 7.52
CA LEU A 18 -4.31 11.35 7.73
C LEU A 18 -4.19 12.23 8.99
N GLY A 19 -5.29 12.88 9.38
CA GLY A 19 -5.36 13.70 10.59
C GLY A 19 -5.57 12.91 11.89
N SER A 20 -5.64 11.58 11.81
CA SER A 20 -5.89 10.68 12.93
C SER A 20 -4.67 9.79 13.23
N ASN A 21 -4.78 8.87 14.19
CA ASN A 21 -3.72 7.92 14.54
C ASN A 21 -3.56 6.76 13.52
N HIS A 22 -3.92 6.97 12.26
CA HIS A 22 -3.79 5.96 11.21
C HIS A 22 -2.53 6.18 10.37
N CYS A 23 -1.75 5.12 10.17
CA CYS A 23 -0.55 5.14 9.35
C CYS A 23 -0.85 4.68 7.92
N TYR A 24 -0.20 5.31 6.95
CA TYR A 24 -0.30 4.93 5.54
C TYR A 24 0.79 3.94 5.19
N LEU A 25 0.40 2.81 4.59
CA LEU A 25 1.33 1.85 4.03
C LEU A 25 1.32 1.96 2.51
N ASP A 26 2.42 2.44 1.97
CA ASP A 26 2.65 2.53 0.54
C ASP A 26 3.39 1.30 0.06
N VAL A 27 2.75 0.50 -0.78
CA VAL A 27 3.31 -0.76 -1.27
C VAL A 27 3.89 -0.66 -2.68
N ARG A 28 4.08 0.56 -3.19
CA ARG A 28 4.78 0.84 -4.44
C ARG A 28 6.29 0.61 -4.28
N THR A 29 7.03 0.69 -5.39
CA THR A 29 8.50 0.57 -5.32
C THR A 29 9.11 1.73 -4.55
N ALA A 30 10.29 1.52 -3.94
CA ALA A 30 11.01 2.56 -3.23
C ALA A 30 11.33 3.78 -4.11
N GLU A 31 11.55 3.57 -5.42
CA GLU A 31 11.78 4.64 -6.39
C GLU A 31 10.54 5.52 -6.58
N GLU A 32 9.35 4.93 -6.65
CA GLU A 32 8.09 5.68 -6.76
C GLU A 32 7.79 6.43 -5.47
N PHE A 33 8.03 5.80 -4.32
CA PHE A 33 7.86 6.41 -3.00
C PHE A 33 8.82 7.59 -2.80
N SER A 34 10.08 7.45 -3.19
CA SER A 34 11.08 8.51 -3.07
C SER A 34 10.78 9.72 -3.95
N LYS A 35 10.09 9.55 -5.08
CA LYS A 35 9.70 10.66 -5.96
C LYS A 35 8.57 11.50 -5.35
N SER A 36 7.59 10.85 -4.73
CA SER A 36 6.47 11.52 -4.08
C SER A 36 5.72 10.55 -3.16
N HIS A 37 5.55 10.96 -1.91
CA HIS A 37 4.77 10.24 -0.91
C HIS A 37 4.16 11.22 0.09
N ILE A 38 3.15 10.74 0.83
CA ILE A 38 2.51 11.50 1.89
C ILE A 38 3.40 11.45 3.15
N HIS A 39 3.47 12.55 3.89
CA HIS A 39 4.21 12.61 5.15
C HIS A 39 3.67 11.55 6.13
N HIS A 40 4.56 10.83 6.82
CA HIS A 40 4.23 9.70 7.70
C HIS A 40 3.71 8.42 7.01
N ALA A 41 3.84 8.30 5.69
CA ALA A 41 3.65 7.02 5.02
C ALA A 41 4.89 6.12 5.18
N PHE A 42 4.67 4.82 5.35
CA PHE A 42 5.71 3.79 5.37
C PHE A 42 5.73 3.07 4.03
N ASN A 43 6.91 2.86 3.44
CA ASN A 43 7.03 2.10 2.21
C ASN A 43 7.35 0.63 2.50
N VAL A 44 6.47 -0.27 2.09
CA VAL A 44 6.71 -1.72 2.10
C VAL A 44 6.38 -2.25 0.71
N PRO A 45 7.35 -2.22 -0.23
CA PRO A 45 7.12 -2.61 -1.61
C PRO A 45 6.55 -4.02 -1.71
N TYR A 46 5.36 -4.14 -2.28
CA TYR A 46 4.72 -5.43 -2.52
C TYR A 46 4.95 -5.83 -3.97
N MET A 47 6.00 -6.62 -4.17
CA MET A 47 6.43 -7.07 -5.49
C MET A 47 6.65 -8.59 -5.46
N PHE A 48 6.06 -9.29 -6.42
CA PHE A 48 6.29 -10.71 -6.60
C PHE A 48 7.44 -10.89 -7.60
N ILE A 49 8.52 -11.54 -7.16
CA ILE A 49 9.66 -11.85 -8.02
C ILE A 49 9.60 -13.34 -8.36
N THR A 50 9.50 -13.68 -9.64
CA THR A 50 9.57 -15.07 -10.08
C THR A 50 11.00 -15.60 -9.97
N GLN A 51 11.15 -16.94 -9.95
CA GLN A 51 12.46 -17.59 -10.02
C GLN A 51 13.25 -17.22 -11.28
N GLU A 52 12.57 -16.76 -12.32
CA GLU A 52 13.14 -16.29 -13.59
C GLU A 52 13.62 -14.82 -13.52
N GLY A 53 13.46 -14.15 -12.38
CA GLY A 53 13.86 -12.75 -12.17
C GLY A 53 12.84 -11.73 -12.64
N ASN A 54 11.64 -12.16 -13.06
CA ASN A 54 10.59 -11.24 -13.50
C ASN A 54 9.88 -10.65 -12.28
N SER A 55 9.83 -9.32 -12.24
CA SER A 55 9.19 -8.56 -11.16
C SER A 55 7.78 -8.15 -11.57
N PHE A 56 6.77 -8.68 -10.88
CA PHE A 56 5.38 -8.36 -11.14
C PHE A 56 4.82 -7.45 -10.06
N ARG A 57 4.19 -6.37 -10.53
CA ARG A 57 3.34 -5.51 -9.70
C ARG A 57 1.97 -6.14 -9.64
N LEU A 58 1.50 -6.47 -8.43
CA LEU A 58 0.10 -6.81 -8.25
C LEU A 58 -0.68 -5.49 -8.25
N SER A 59 -1.36 -5.21 -9.36
CA SER A 59 -2.13 -3.97 -9.59
C SER A 59 -3.36 -3.83 -8.69
N ASN A 60 -3.72 -4.88 -7.94
CA ASN A 60 -4.72 -4.84 -6.88
C ASN A 60 -4.11 -5.42 -5.61
N ILE A 61 -3.85 -4.55 -4.64
CA ILE A 61 -3.40 -4.94 -3.32
C ILE A 61 -4.64 -5.38 -2.56
N TYR A 62 -4.90 -6.68 -2.57
CA TYR A 62 -5.71 -7.29 -1.52
C TYR A 62 -4.80 -7.31 -0.29
N PHE A 63 -4.93 -6.33 0.61
CA PHE A 63 -4.27 -6.39 1.90
C PHE A 63 -4.89 -7.56 2.67
N ILE A 64 -4.09 -8.61 2.91
CA ILE A 64 -4.43 -9.76 3.73
C ILE A 64 -3.83 -9.46 5.11
N ASN A 65 -4.64 -9.50 6.17
CA ASN A 65 -4.19 -9.38 7.55
C ASN A 65 -3.62 -10.72 8.06
#